data_AF-A0A524CSU5-F1
#
_entry.id   AF-A0A524CSU5-F1
#
_cell.length_a   1.000
_cell.length_b   1.000
_cell.length_c   1.000
_cell.angle_alpha   90.00
_cell.angle_beta   90.00
_cell.angle_gamma   90.00
#
_symmetry.space_group_name_H-M   'P 1'
#
loop_
_entity.id
_entity.type
_entity.pdbx_description
1 polymer ?
#
loop_
_entity_poly.entity_id
_entity_poly.type
_entity_poly.pdbx_seq_one_letter_code
_entity_poly.pdbx_strand_id
1 'polypeptide(L)'
;MSPACIICHMQISDSYEECPNGHAVHISCLREWLMHSFNCPLCNTKYDEKIIKRFQEYIREKDKEKEEELKNQLEKDNVNKIHQIGEKMVFLKGLDLVDEFVKQKEFKKALEVLDEFKDYKNKKYEIMFLRGKINYLRGRYDMAINHLFKLVKQNFEYPEAFLYLGRAYQALGLEDKAKWAFERAG
;
A
#
# COMPACT_ATOMS: atom_id res chain seq x y z
N MET A 1 11.86 -51.85 12.12
CA MET A 1 12.24 -50.44 11.97
C MET A 1 10.98 -49.62 12.19
N SER A 2 11.05 -48.54 12.98
CA SER A 2 9.93 -47.60 13.10
C SER A 2 9.64 -46.95 11.74
N PRO A 3 8.37 -46.82 11.33
CA PRO A 3 8.06 -46.17 10.07
C PRO A 3 8.42 -44.68 10.13
N ALA A 4 8.74 -44.09 8.98
CA ALA A 4 8.93 -42.65 8.84
C ALA A 4 7.61 -41.99 8.45
N CYS A 5 7.32 -40.83 9.04
CA CYS A 5 6.15 -40.04 8.71
C CYS A 5 6.28 -39.48 7.28
N ILE A 6 5.29 -39.76 6.43
CA ILE A 6 5.32 -39.31 5.03
C ILE A 6 5.23 -37.79 4.84
N ILE A 7 4.85 -37.03 5.87
CA ILE A 7 4.69 -35.57 5.80
C ILE A 7 5.97 -34.85 6.24
N CYS A 8 6.51 -35.20 7.41
CA CYS A 8 7.66 -34.51 7.98
C CYS A 8 8.98 -35.27 7.82
N HIS A 9 8.94 -36.50 7.30
CA HIS A 9 10.07 -37.41 7.10
C HIS A 9 10.83 -37.82 8.39
N MET A 10 10.30 -37.48 9.57
CA MET A 10 10.86 -37.91 10.85
C MET A 10 10.37 -39.31 11.24
N GLN A 11 11.17 -40.02 12.04
CA GLN A 11 10.78 -41.33 12.57
C GLN A 11 9.57 -41.21 13.50
N ILE A 12 8.71 -42.23 13.46
CA ILE A 12 7.55 -42.33 14.34
C ILE A 12 7.94 -43.20 15.54
N SER A 13 8.01 -42.59 16.73
CA SER A 13 8.24 -43.27 18.01
C SER A 13 6.95 -43.53 18.79
N ASP A 14 5.89 -42.76 18.51
CA ASP A 14 4.62 -42.74 19.25
C ASP A 14 3.45 -43.27 18.38
N SER A 15 2.21 -43.04 18.82
CA SER A 15 1.01 -43.38 18.04
C SER A 15 0.92 -42.59 16.73
N TYR A 16 0.44 -43.27 15.69
CA TYR A 16 0.34 -42.75 14.31
C TYR A 16 -0.94 -43.23 13.64
N GLU A 17 -1.25 -42.63 12.50
CA GLU A 17 -2.33 -43.03 11.62
C GLU A 17 -1.73 -43.49 10.28
N GLU A 18 -2.45 -44.33 9.54
CA GLU A 18 -2.06 -44.77 8.21
C GLU A 18 -3.18 -44.50 7.20
N CYS A 19 -2.80 -44.27 5.95
CA CYS A 19 -3.78 -44.33 4.87
C CYS A 19 -4.11 -45.80 4.52
N PRO A 20 -5.16 -46.09 3.72
CA PRO A 20 -5.52 -47.47 3.36
C PRO A 20 -4.42 -48.28 2.67
N ASN A 21 -3.42 -47.59 2.09
CA ASN A 21 -2.24 -48.19 1.46
C ASN A 21 -1.03 -48.33 2.40
N GLY A 22 -1.20 -48.12 3.72
CA GLY A 22 -0.17 -48.36 4.73
C GLY A 22 0.88 -47.25 4.88
N HIS A 23 0.64 -46.04 4.37
CA HIS A 23 1.57 -44.92 4.54
C HIS A 23 1.35 -44.23 5.89
N ALA A 24 2.32 -44.37 6.78
CA ALA A 24 2.27 -43.87 8.15
C ALA A 24 2.54 -42.36 8.28
N VAL A 25 1.82 -41.73 9.21
CA VAL A 25 1.90 -40.29 9.47
C VAL A 25 1.69 -40.00 10.96
N HIS A 26 2.45 -39.05 11.54
CA HIS A 26 2.19 -38.58 12.90
C HIS A 26 0.77 -37.99 13.01
N ILE A 27 0.08 -38.22 14.13
CA ILE A 27 -1.25 -37.67 14.37
C ILE A 27 -1.27 -36.14 14.24
N SER A 28 -0.24 -35.44 14.73
CA SER A 28 -0.09 -33.99 14.61
C SER A 28 0.10 -33.56 13.15
N CYS A 29 0.94 -34.26 12.38
CA CYS A 29 1.15 -33.96 10.97
C CYS A 29 -0.11 -34.21 10.14
N LEU A 30 -0.83 -35.31 10.42
CA LEU A 30 -2.08 -35.61 9.71
C LEU A 30 -3.15 -34.56 10.02
N ARG A 31 -3.29 -34.15 11.29
CA ARG A 31 -4.23 -33.10 11.70
C ARG A 31 -4.06 -31.82 10.88
N GLU A 32 -2.82 -31.34 10.71
CA GLU A 32 -2.53 -30.17 9.90
C GLU A 32 -2.79 -30.40 8.40
N TRP A 33 -2.43 -31.58 7.88
CA TRP A 33 -2.63 -31.90 6.47
C TRP A 33 -4.11 -31.98 6.07
N LEU A 34 -4.95 -32.55 6.93
CA LEU A 34 -6.38 -32.68 6.67
C LEU A 34 -7.10 -31.31 6.57
N MET A 35 -6.45 -30.21 6.96
CA MET A 35 -6.93 -28.84 6.68
C MET A 35 -6.90 -28.48 5.19
N HIS A 36 -6.13 -29.21 4.38
CA HIS A 36 -5.90 -28.92 2.98
C HIS A 36 -6.39 -30.05 2.07
N SER A 37 -6.26 -31.31 2.49
CA SER A 37 -6.68 -32.46 1.70
C SER A 37 -7.00 -33.68 2.58
N PHE A 38 -8.07 -34.40 2.23
CA PHE A 38 -8.42 -35.68 2.85
C PHE A 38 -7.68 -36.88 2.24
N ASN A 39 -6.78 -36.65 1.29
CA ASN A 39 -6.04 -37.69 0.60
C ASN A 39 -4.60 -37.77 1.10
N CYS A 40 -4.06 -38.98 1.14
CA CYS A 40 -2.65 -39.22 1.46
C CYS A 40 -1.74 -38.45 0.47
N PRO A 41 -0.76 -37.67 0.96
CA PRO A 41 0.14 -36.89 0.10
C PRO A 41 0.98 -37.75 -0.86
N LEU A 42 1.23 -39.01 -0.49
CA LEU A 42 2.11 -39.91 -1.25
C LEU A 42 1.37 -40.71 -2.33
N CYS A 43 0.20 -41.27 -2.00
CA CYS A 43 -0.54 -42.13 -2.93
C CYS A 43 -1.90 -41.58 -3.35
N ASN A 44 -2.24 -40.36 -2.92
CA ASN A 44 -3.50 -39.66 -3.22
C ASN A 44 -4.78 -40.44 -2.86
N THR A 45 -4.67 -41.48 -2.04
CA THR A 45 -5.80 -42.27 -1.57
C THR A 45 -6.43 -41.59 -0.36
N LYS A 46 -7.76 -41.46 -0.35
CA LYS A 46 -8.51 -40.85 0.75
C LYS A 46 -8.28 -41.63 2.05
N TYR A 47 -8.07 -40.91 3.16
CA TYR A 47 -8.05 -41.53 4.49
C TYR A 47 -9.43 -42.08 4.88
N ASP A 48 -9.44 -43.05 5.80
CA ASP A 48 -10.68 -43.64 6.28
C ASP A 48 -11.59 -42.61 6.94
N GLU A 49 -12.90 -42.75 6.72
CA GLU A 49 -13.92 -41.86 7.29
C GLU A 49 -13.85 -41.78 8.82
N LYS A 50 -13.43 -42.86 9.50
CA LYS A 50 -13.24 -42.86 10.96
C LYS A 50 -12.10 -41.93 11.39
N ILE A 51 -10.98 -41.96 10.67
CA ILE A 51 -9.82 -41.11 10.91
C ILE A 51 -10.21 -39.66 10.65
N ILE A 52 -10.84 -39.38 9.51
CA ILE A 52 -11.30 -38.02 9.17
C ILE A 52 -12.28 -37.50 10.22
N LYS A 53 -13.27 -38.31 10.62
CA LYS A 53 -14.26 -37.95 11.67
C LYS A 53 -13.61 -37.55 12.99
N ARG A 54 -12.51 -38.19 13.39
CA ARG A 54 -11.77 -37.85 14.60
C ARG A 54 -11.24 -36.41 14.60
N PHE A 55 -10.92 -35.86 13.42
CA PHE A 55 -10.39 -34.50 13.26
C PHE A 55 -11.44 -33.51 12.75
N GLN A 56 -12.68 -33.91 12.50
CA GLN A 56 -13.71 -33.04 11.94
C GLN A 56 -13.99 -31.81 12.80
N GLU A 57 -14.01 -31.96 14.12
CA GLU A 57 -14.23 -30.83 15.04
C GLU A 57 -13.09 -29.81 14.96
N TYR A 58 -11.84 -30.29 15.00
CA TYR A 58 -10.65 -29.45 14.81
C TYR A 58 -10.68 -28.68 13.48
N ILE A 59 -11.00 -29.37 12.39
CA ILE A 59 -11.06 -28.76 11.06
C ILE A 59 -12.14 -27.67 11.02
N ARG A 60 -13.33 -27.94 11.57
CA ARG A 60 -14.42 -26.96 11.64
C ARG A 60 -14.05 -25.74 12.48
N GLU A 61 -13.37 -25.92 13.61
CA GLU A 61 -12.91 -24.81 14.45
C GLU A 61 -11.90 -23.95 13.68
N LYS A 62 -10.91 -24.58 13.05
CA LYS A 62 -9.90 -23.88 12.26
C LYS A 62 -10.47 -23.16 11.03
N ASP A 63 -11.46 -23.74 10.37
CA ASP A 63 -12.14 -23.07 9.25
C ASP A 63 -12.91 -21.85 9.72
N LYS A 64 -13.61 -21.93 10.86
CA LYS A 64 -14.27 -20.77 11.47
C LYS A 64 -13.30 -19.67 11.86
N GLU A 65 -12.16 -20.02 12.47
CA GLU A 65 -11.10 -19.06 12.81
C GLU A 65 -10.60 -18.33 11.56
N LYS A 66 -10.35 -19.05 10.46
CA LYS A 66 -9.92 -18.45 9.18
C LYS A 66 -10.99 -17.53 8.58
N GLU A 67 -12.26 -17.94 8.63
CA GLU A 67 -13.38 -17.12 8.15
C GLU A 67 -13.51 -15.83 8.97
N GLU A 68 -13.39 -15.91 10.30
CA GLU A 68 -13.43 -14.76 11.18
C GLU A 68 -12.23 -13.84 10.97
N GLU A 69 -11.02 -14.38 10.80
CA GLU A 69 -9.83 -13.60 10.46
C GLU A 69 -9.98 -12.85 9.13
N LEU A 70 -10.46 -13.54 8.09
CA LEU A 70 -10.72 -12.93 6.78
C LEU A 70 -11.76 -11.82 6.88
N LYS A 71 -12.84 -12.04 7.64
CA LYS A 71 -13.87 -11.02 7.87
C LYS A 71 -13.30 -9.80 8.59
N ASN A 72 -12.54 -10.02 9.67
CA ASN A 72 -11.89 -8.95 10.41
C ASN A 72 -10.88 -8.16 9.55
N GLN A 73 -10.16 -8.84 8.66
CA GLN A 73 -9.26 -8.20 7.71
C GLN A 73 -10.04 -7.35 6.69
N LEU A 74 -11.12 -7.89 6.13
CA LEU A 74 -11.97 -7.17 5.17
C LEU A 74 -12.61 -5.92 5.81
N GLU A 75 -13.06 -6.01 7.05
CA GLU A 75 -13.60 -4.87 7.81
C GLU A 75 -12.53 -3.78 8.01
N LYS A 76 -11.30 -4.16 8.42
CA LYS A 76 -10.18 -3.23 8.54
C LYS A 76 -9.85 -2.55 7.21
N ASP A 77 -9.80 -3.32 6.11
CA ASP A 77 -9.53 -2.80 4.78
C ASP A 77 -10.61 -1.84 4.31
N ASN A 78 -11.88 -2.12 4.62
CA ASN A 78 -13.00 -1.22 4.32
C ASN A 78 -12.88 0.10 5.10
N VAL A 79 -12.56 0.05 6.39
CA VAL A 79 -12.33 1.27 7.20
C VAL A 79 -11.18 2.09 6.63
N ASN A 80 -10.06 1.43 6.26
CA ASN A 80 -8.91 2.10 5.65
C ASN A 80 -9.27 2.76 4.31
N LYS A 81 -10.06 2.09 3.46
CA LYS A 81 -10.53 2.67 2.18
C LYS A 81 -11.43 3.88 2.41
N ILE A 82 -12.37 3.81 3.35
CA ILE A 82 -13.25 4.93 3.71
C ILE A 82 -12.41 6.12 4.19
N HIS A 83 -11.40 5.86 5.03
CA HIS A 83 -10.49 6.89 5.51
C HIS A 83 -9.73 7.56 4.35
N GLN A 84 -9.12 6.78 3.45
CA GLN A 84 -8.42 7.30 2.26
C GLN A 84 -9.32 8.13 1.34
N ILE A 85 -10.57 7.70 1.15
CA ILE A 85 -11.57 8.46 0.38
C ILE A 85 -11.87 9.79 1.08
N GLY A 86 -12.06 9.76 2.40
CA GLY A 86 -12.26 10.96 3.21
C GLY A 86 -11.11 11.96 3.08
N GLU A 87 -9.86 11.51 3.30
CA GLU A 87 -8.67 12.34 3.11
C GLU A 87 -8.60 12.94 1.70
N LYS A 88 -8.87 12.14 0.67
CA LYS A 88 -8.89 12.61 -0.72
C LYS A 88 -9.95 13.69 -0.93
N MET A 89 -11.15 13.53 -0.39
CA MET A 89 -12.23 14.52 -0.51
C MET A 89 -11.88 15.82 0.21
N VAL A 90 -11.33 15.75 1.42
CA VAL A 90 -10.90 16.94 2.18
C VAL A 90 -9.80 17.67 1.42
N PHE A 91 -8.84 16.95 0.87
CA PHE A 91 -7.78 17.54 0.06
C PHE A 91 -8.31 18.23 -1.20
N LEU A 92 -9.20 17.59 -1.96
CA LEU A 92 -9.83 18.19 -3.14
C LEU A 92 -10.58 19.48 -2.81
N LYS A 93 -11.35 19.48 -1.73
CA LYS A 93 -12.03 20.71 -1.25
C LYS A 93 -11.03 21.80 -0.85
N GLY A 94 -9.90 21.41 -0.25
CA GLY A 94 -8.80 22.33 0.02
C GLY A 94 -8.23 22.96 -1.25
N LEU A 95 -8.07 22.17 -2.33
CA LEU A 95 -7.62 22.69 -3.62
C LEU A 95 -8.59 23.70 -4.23
N ASP A 96 -9.90 23.46 -4.14
CA ASP A 96 -10.91 24.41 -4.61
C ASP A 96 -10.77 25.77 -3.91
N LEU A 97 -10.54 25.75 -2.59
CA LEU A 97 -10.30 26.96 -1.80
C LEU A 97 -8.97 27.65 -2.16
N VAL A 98 -7.91 26.86 -2.38
CA VAL A 98 -6.62 27.38 -2.85
C VAL A 98 -6.79 28.11 -4.17
N ASP A 99 -7.48 27.51 -5.14
CA ASP A 99 -7.71 28.10 -6.45
C ASP A 99 -8.56 29.37 -6.37
N GLU A 100 -9.58 29.39 -5.51
CA GLU A 100 -10.39 30.58 -5.26
C GLU A 100 -9.56 31.73 -4.68
N PHE A 101 -8.76 31.47 -3.64
CA PHE A 101 -7.87 32.48 -3.08
C PHE A 101 -6.81 32.96 -4.07
N VAL A 102 -6.30 32.06 -4.93
CA VAL A 102 -5.36 32.45 -6.00
C VAL A 102 -6.02 33.38 -7.02
N LYS A 103 -7.27 33.12 -7.43
CA LYS A 103 -8.03 34.00 -8.34
C LYS A 103 -8.23 35.39 -7.74
N GLN A 104 -8.50 35.46 -6.44
CA GLN A 104 -8.64 36.71 -5.70
C GLN A 104 -7.30 37.38 -5.37
N LYS A 105 -6.16 36.78 -5.76
CA LYS A 105 -4.80 37.20 -5.41
C LYS A 105 -4.51 37.20 -3.89
N GLU A 106 -5.33 36.48 -3.12
CA GLU A 106 -5.18 36.25 -1.68
C GLU A 106 -4.15 35.14 -1.38
N PHE A 107 -2.93 35.31 -1.90
CA PHE A 107 -1.91 34.26 -1.89
C PHE A 107 -1.51 33.77 -0.49
N LYS A 108 -1.62 34.61 0.54
CA LYS A 108 -1.31 34.21 1.93
C LYS A 108 -2.33 33.18 2.42
N LYS A 109 -3.62 33.42 2.20
CA LYS A 109 -4.69 32.48 2.56
C LYS A 109 -4.57 31.17 1.79
N ALA A 110 -4.23 31.24 0.50
CA ALA A 110 -3.98 30.05 -0.31
C ALA A 110 -2.84 29.18 0.28
N LEU A 111 -1.78 29.80 0.78
CA LEU A 111 -0.68 29.06 1.44
C LEU A 111 -1.08 28.52 2.82
N GLU A 112 -1.89 29.25 3.59
CA GLU A 112 -2.43 28.80 4.88
C GLU A 112 -3.28 27.53 4.71
N VAL A 113 -4.13 27.46 3.68
CA VAL A 113 -4.87 26.23 3.34
C VAL A 113 -3.92 25.07 3.03
N LEU A 114 -2.82 25.30 2.30
CA LEU A 114 -1.83 24.25 2.03
C LEU A 114 -1.00 23.84 3.26
N ASP A 115 -0.97 24.63 4.33
CA ASP A 115 -0.32 24.26 5.58
C ASP A 115 -1.14 23.23 6.37
N GLU A 116 -2.47 23.21 6.19
CA GLU A 116 -3.36 22.19 6.78
C GLU A 116 -3.04 20.78 6.25
N PHE A 117 -2.48 20.68 5.05
CA PHE A 117 -2.17 19.41 4.38
C PHE A 117 -0.71 18.98 4.47
N LYS A 118 0.13 19.67 5.28
CA LYS A 118 1.59 19.40 5.35
C LYS A 118 1.94 17.94 5.68
N ASP A 119 1.06 17.24 6.40
CA ASP A 119 1.26 15.87 6.86
C ASP A 119 0.74 14.81 5.86
N TYR A 120 0.10 15.23 4.76
CA TYR A 120 -0.41 14.35 3.70
C TYR A 120 0.76 13.88 2.83
N LYS A 121 1.47 12.84 3.28
CA LYS A 121 2.67 12.31 2.61
C LYS A 121 2.44 11.89 1.16
N ASN A 122 1.27 11.30 0.87
CA ASN A 122 0.85 10.91 -0.48
C ASN A 122 0.55 12.11 -1.39
N LYS A 123 0.42 13.32 -0.85
CA LYS A 123 0.18 14.59 -1.57
C LYS A 123 1.37 15.55 -1.54
N LYS A 124 2.51 15.11 -0.99
CA LYS A 124 3.72 15.91 -0.81
C LYS A 124 4.15 16.66 -2.09
N TYR A 125 4.18 15.98 -3.24
CA TYR A 125 4.63 16.60 -4.50
C TYR A 125 3.65 17.64 -5.04
N GLU A 126 2.36 17.35 -4.97
CA GLU A 126 1.27 18.25 -5.36
C GLU A 126 1.28 19.52 -4.50
N ILE A 127 1.46 19.38 -3.18
CA ILE A 127 1.59 20.50 -2.25
C ILE A 127 2.86 21.33 -2.54
N MET A 128 4.00 20.67 -2.80
CA MET A 128 5.24 21.37 -3.18
C MET A 128 5.06 22.18 -4.47
N PHE A 129 4.41 21.59 -5.48
CA PHE A 129 4.10 22.27 -6.73
C PHE A 129 3.23 23.50 -6.50
N LEU A 130 2.12 23.35 -5.78
CA LEU A 130 1.17 24.43 -5.52
C LEU A 130 1.82 25.58 -4.74
N ARG A 131 2.62 25.28 -3.70
CA ARG A 131 3.42 26.30 -3.00
C ARG A 131 4.36 27.02 -3.95
N GLY A 132 5.06 26.29 -4.82
CA GLY A 132 5.92 26.87 -5.85
C GLY A 132 5.18 27.81 -6.80
N LYS A 133 4.07 27.35 -7.36
CA LYS A 133 3.18 28.10 -8.25
C LYS A 133 2.64 29.37 -7.58
N ILE A 134 2.14 29.27 -6.35
CA ILE A 134 1.58 30.43 -5.60
C ILE A 134 2.68 31.46 -5.33
N ASN A 135 3.87 31.02 -4.91
CA ASN A 135 4.99 31.95 -4.70
C ASN A 135 5.41 32.64 -6.00
N TYR A 136 5.41 31.92 -7.13
CA TYR A 136 5.65 32.51 -8.44
C TYR A 136 4.60 33.59 -8.76
N LEU A 137 3.31 33.28 -8.59
CA LEU A 137 2.21 34.21 -8.87
C LEU A 137 2.24 35.46 -7.97
N ARG A 138 2.76 35.35 -6.74
CA ARG A 138 2.98 36.47 -5.82
C ARG A 138 4.27 37.26 -6.10
N GLY A 139 5.08 36.86 -7.09
CA GLY A 139 6.37 37.48 -7.41
C GLY A 139 7.51 37.10 -6.47
N ARG A 140 7.31 36.10 -5.61
CA ARG A 140 8.34 35.53 -4.72
C ARG A 140 9.09 34.42 -5.45
N TYR A 141 9.84 34.81 -6.48
CA TYR A 141 10.53 33.89 -7.38
C TYR A 141 11.61 33.04 -6.67
N ASP A 142 12.27 33.62 -5.67
CA ASP A 142 13.21 32.94 -4.77
C ASP A 142 12.55 31.73 -4.07
N MET A 143 11.38 31.95 -3.47
CA MET A 143 10.63 30.92 -2.78
C MET A 143 10.02 29.91 -3.76
N ALA A 144 9.58 30.37 -4.93
CA ALA A 144 9.08 29.51 -5.99
C ALA A 144 10.14 28.50 -6.42
N ILE A 145 11.36 28.99 -6.73
CA ILE A 145 12.51 28.14 -7.09
C ILE A 145 12.80 27.12 -6.00
N ASN A 146 12.82 27.51 -4.72
CA ASN A 146 13.10 26.58 -3.62
C ASN A 146 12.13 25.38 -3.61
N HIS A 147 10.82 25.63 -3.77
CA HIS A 147 9.81 24.57 -3.76
C HIS A 147 9.86 23.74 -5.05
N LEU A 148 9.90 24.39 -6.22
CA LEU A 148 9.86 23.73 -7.52
C LEU A 148 11.13 22.94 -7.79
N PHE A 149 12.30 23.47 -7.42
CA PHE A 149 13.57 22.76 -7.58
C PHE A 149 13.66 21.51 -6.68
N LYS A 150 13.15 21.59 -5.44
CA LYS A 150 13.04 20.43 -4.56
C LYS A 150 12.11 19.37 -5.13
N LEU A 151 10.99 19.79 -5.74
CA LEU A 151 10.05 18.90 -6.40
C LEU A 151 10.69 18.18 -7.57
N VAL A 152 11.26 18.89 -8.55
CA VAL A 152 11.83 18.27 -9.76
C VAL A 152 13.06 17.41 -9.49
N LYS A 153 13.74 17.61 -8.35
CA LYS A 153 14.81 16.71 -7.88
C LYS A 153 14.31 15.36 -7.38
N GLN A 154 13.08 15.32 -6.86
CA GLN A 154 12.49 14.12 -6.27
C GLN A 154 11.54 13.42 -7.23
N ASN A 155 10.89 14.16 -8.12
CA ASN A 155 10.02 13.64 -9.16
C ASN A 155 10.28 14.39 -10.47
N PHE A 156 10.92 13.71 -11.42
CA PHE A 156 11.29 14.26 -12.71
C PHE A 156 10.11 14.29 -13.70
N GLU A 157 8.96 13.69 -13.36
CA GLU A 157 7.75 13.63 -14.19
C GLU A 157 6.73 14.70 -13.78
N TYR A 158 7.19 15.95 -13.62
CA TYR A 158 6.34 17.11 -13.32
C TYR A 158 6.61 18.25 -14.32
N PRO A 159 6.12 18.16 -15.56
CA PRO A 159 6.39 19.16 -16.61
C PRO A 159 5.97 20.57 -16.20
N GLU A 160 4.83 20.74 -15.52
CA GLU A 160 4.41 22.06 -15.04
C GLU A 160 5.37 22.64 -14.01
N ALA A 161 5.99 21.80 -13.17
CA ALA A 161 6.96 22.28 -12.19
C ALA A 161 8.21 22.84 -12.87
N PHE A 162 8.69 22.18 -13.92
CA PHE A 162 9.77 22.70 -14.76
C PHE A 162 9.38 24.00 -15.48
N LEU A 163 8.16 24.10 -15.99
CA LEU A 163 7.66 25.33 -16.62
C LEU A 163 7.68 26.52 -15.65
N TYR A 164 7.10 26.36 -14.45
CA TYR A 164 7.11 27.43 -13.45
C TYR A 164 8.50 27.72 -12.90
N LEU A 165 9.37 26.71 -12.82
CA LEU A 165 10.76 26.88 -12.41
C LEU A 165 11.54 27.72 -13.43
N GLY A 166 11.39 27.42 -14.71
CA GLY A 166 11.99 28.18 -15.80
C GLY A 166 11.52 29.63 -15.82
N ARG A 167 10.19 29.85 -15.67
CA ARG A 167 9.62 31.20 -15.57
C ARG A 167 10.15 31.97 -14.35
N ALA A 168 10.30 31.30 -13.20
CA ALA A 168 10.87 31.92 -12.00
C ALA A 168 12.35 32.28 -12.19
N TYR A 169 13.15 31.43 -12.85
CA TYR A 169 14.53 31.76 -13.19
C TYR A 169 14.63 32.93 -14.17
N GLN A 170 13.78 32.95 -15.19
CA GLN A 170 13.72 34.05 -16.16
C GLN A 170 13.35 35.38 -15.50
N ALA A 171 12.38 35.37 -14.58
CA ALA A 171 12.01 36.57 -13.82
C ALA A 171 13.13 37.12 -12.92
N LEU A 172 14.16 36.30 -12.62
CA LEU A 172 15.37 36.70 -11.90
C LEU A 172 16.58 36.96 -12.82
N GLY A 173 16.40 36.90 -14.16
CA GLY A 173 17.48 37.09 -15.13
C GLY A 173 18.50 35.93 -15.18
N LEU A 174 18.08 34.72 -14.82
CA LEU A 174 18.93 33.52 -14.79
C LEU A 174 18.71 32.67 -16.06
N GLU A 175 19.01 33.24 -17.22
CA GLU A 175 18.72 32.68 -18.56
C GLU A 175 19.17 31.23 -18.77
N ASP A 176 20.42 30.88 -18.40
CA ASP A 176 20.93 29.51 -18.59
C ASP A 176 20.10 28.48 -17.81
N LYS A 177 19.68 28.84 -16.59
CA LYS A 177 18.85 27.97 -15.74
C LYS A 177 17.41 27.91 -16.23
N ALA A 178 16.89 29.02 -16.77
CA ALA A 178 15.58 29.06 -17.37
C ALA A 178 15.50 28.12 -18.58
N LYS A 179 16.50 28.20 -19.48
CA LYS A 179 16.62 27.30 -20.64
C LYS A 179 16.68 25.83 -20.22
N TRP A 180 17.54 25.49 -19.26
CA TRP A 180 17.66 24.14 -18.70
C TRP A 180 16.31 23.59 -18.19
N ALA A 181 15.50 24.44 -17.55
CA ALA A 181 14.21 24.05 -17.02
C ALA A 181 13.17 23.89 -18.14
N PHE A 182 13.11 24.80 -19.11
CA PHE A 182 12.17 24.71 -20.23
C PHE A 182 12.42 23.50 -21.13
N GLU A 183 13.68 23.11 -21.34
CA GLU A 183 14.05 21.89 -22.07
C GLU A 183 13.52 20.61 -21.41
N ARG A 184 13.17 20.65 -20.12
CA ARG A 184 12.60 19.52 -19.36
C ARG A 184 11.10 19.64 -19.13
N ALA A 185 10.50 20.75 -19.54
CA ALA A 185 9.08 21.01 -19.41
C ALA A 185 8.26 20.49 -20.61
N GLY A 186 8.91 20.19 -21.75
CA GLY A 186 8.32 19.61 -22.95
C GLY A 186 8.80 18.19 -23.17
#